data_AF-A0A0F2JAS9-F1
#
_entry.id   AF-A0A0F2JAS9-F1
#
_cell.length_a   1.000
_cell.length_b   1.000
_cell.length_c   1.000
_cell.angle_alpha   90.00
_cell.angle_beta   90.00
_cell.angle_gamma   90.00
#
_symmetry.space_group_name_H-M   'P 1'
#
loop_
_entity.id
_entity.type
_entity.pdbx_description
1 polymer ?
#
loop_
_entity_poly.entity_id
_entity_poly.type
_entity_poly.pdbx_seq_one_letter_code
_entity_poly.pdbx_strand_id
1 'polypeptide(L)'
;MDKPLVGLEDEYPLDLYCAYTFDQILVALGKHTEQKRSSFREGVLYLAEKKLDVFFVTLNKSEKDYSPSTMYQDYSISEELFHWQSQSRTTEESLTGQRYLNQVASDGKVLFFVREYKKEGAFASPFTCIGFADFQSHYGSAPISIVWKMKEPLPGFVMKKTVKV
;
A
#
# COMPACT_ATOMS: atom_id res chain seq x y z
N MET A 1 22.13 2.85 2.65
CA MET A 1 21.97 4.23 2.16
C MET A 1 20.52 4.39 1.81
N ASP A 2 19.91 5.46 2.27
CA ASP A 2 18.53 5.81 1.91
C ASP A 2 18.49 6.13 0.42
N LYS A 3 17.49 5.62 -0.29
CA LYS A 3 17.32 5.81 -1.74
C LYS A 3 16.06 6.65 -1.96
N PRO A 4 16.14 7.82 -2.61
CA PRO A 4 14.97 8.64 -2.83
C PRO A 4 13.96 7.93 -3.74
N LEU A 5 12.68 8.24 -3.58
CA LEU A 5 11.62 7.71 -4.44
C LEU A 5 11.67 8.35 -5.82
N VAL A 6 12.24 7.61 -6.78
CA VAL A 6 12.32 8.04 -8.18
C VAL A 6 10.95 8.44 -8.71
N GLY A 7 10.81 9.71 -9.13
CA GLY A 7 9.56 10.31 -9.61
C GLY A 7 8.75 11.11 -8.58
N LEU A 8 9.24 11.25 -7.33
CA LEU A 8 8.75 12.17 -6.29
C LEU A 8 9.88 12.89 -5.53
N GLU A 9 11.13 12.76 -5.99
CA GLU A 9 12.35 13.14 -5.26
C GLU A 9 12.35 14.61 -4.80
N ASP A 10 11.79 15.52 -5.61
CA ASP A 10 11.73 16.96 -5.30
C ASP A 10 10.44 17.38 -4.58
N GLU A 11 9.44 16.49 -4.49
CA GLU A 11 8.11 16.85 -4.00
C GLU A 11 7.80 16.36 -2.59
N TYR A 12 8.39 15.23 -2.15
CA TYR A 12 8.09 14.62 -0.86
C TYR A 12 9.32 14.03 -0.17
N PRO A 13 9.54 14.30 1.14
CA PRO A 13 10.66 13.76 1.91
C PRO A 13 10.38 12.31 2.34
N LEU A 14 10.19 11.41 1.37
CA LEU A 14 9.91 10.00 1.57
C LEU A 14 10.93 9.16 0.79
N ASP A 15 11.64 8.31 1.52
CA ASP A 15 12.70 7.46 1.00
C ASP A 15 12.27 6.00 0.97
N LEU A 16 12.78 5.29 -0.03
CA LEU A 16 12.58 3.86 -0.20
C LEU A 16 13.18 3.09 0.98
N TYR A 17 12.40 2.14 1.50
CA TYR A 17 12.72 1.27 2.63
C TYR A 17 12.88 1.96 3.99
N CYS A 18 12.59 3.25 4.09
CA CYS A 18 12.53 3.95 5.37
C CYS A 18 11.17 3.77 6.05
N ALA A 19 11.20 3.74 7.39
CA ALA A 19 10.02 3.57 8.22
C ALA A 19 9.49 4.93 8.71
N TYR A 20 8.19 5.14 8.57
CA TYR A 20 7.50 6.37 8.93
C TYR A 20 6.25 6.04 9.75
N THR A 21 5.95 6.86 10.76
CA THR A 21 4.64 6.81 11.39
C THR A 21 3.57 7.26 10.39
N PHE A 22 2.33 6.85 10.64
CA PHE A 22 1.23 7.24 9.78
C PHE A 22 1.09 8.78 9.66
N ASP A 23 1.29 9.51 10.76
CA ASP A 23 1.24 10.98 10.76
C ASP A 23 2.41 11.59 9.99
N GLN A 24 3.63 11.03 10.08
CA GLN A 24 4.77 11.48 9.28
C GLN A 24 4.48 11.37 7.77
N ILE A 25 3.86 10.28 7.35
CA ILE A 25 3.48 10.08 5.94
C ILE A 25 2.43 11.13 5.52
N LEU A 26 1.42 11.38 6.36
CA LEU A 26 0.39 12.37 6.02
C LEU A 26 0.92 13.81 6.01
N VAL A 27 1.87 14.16 6.87
CA VAL A 27 2.57 15.45 6.83
C VAL A 27 3.40 15.55 5.56
N ALA A 28 4.20 14.53 5.25
CA ALA A 28 5.00 14.50 4.03
C ALA A 28 4.12 14.67 2.79
N LEU A 29 2.96 14.00 2.72
CA LEU A 29 2.01 14.11 1.61
C LEU A 29 1.12 15.37 1.63
N GLY A 30 1.38 16.33 2.52
CA GLY A 30 0.64 17.59 2.62
C GLY A 30 -0.83 17.44 3.07
N LYS A 31 -1.19 16.31 3.68
CA LYS A 31 -2.55 16.05 4.20
C LYS A 31 -2.74 16.43 5.65
N HIS A 32 -1.67 16.37 6.43
CA HIS A 32 -1.64 16.94 7.77
C HIS A 32 -0.82 18.22 7.75
N THR A 33 -1.39 19.25 8.35
CA THR A 33 -0.73 20.53 8.64
C THR A 33 -0.94 20.85 10.11
N GLU A 34 -0.28 21.88 10.62
CA GLU A 34 -0.52 22.34 12.00
C GLU A 34 -2.00 22.68 12.26
N GLN A 35 -2.71 23.16 11.23
CA GLN A 35 -4.10 23.62 11.33
C GLN A 35 -5.12 22.55 10.95
N LYS A 36 -4.72 21.47 10.26
CA LYS A 36 -5.65 20.46 9.72
C LYS A 36 -5.10 19.04 9.86
N ARG A 37 -5.85 18.20 10.57
CA ARG A 37 -5.67 16.74 10.60
C ARG A 37 -6.84 16.07 9.91
N SER A 38 -6.59 15.43 8.78
CA SER A 38 -7.60 14.59 8.12
C SER A 38 -7.72 13.26 8.86
N SER A 39 -8.95 12.88 9.21
CA SER A 39 -9.24 11.52 9.66
C SER A 39 -9.24 10.60 8.44
N PHE A 40 -8.43 9.56 8.49
CA PHE A 40 -8.25 8.61 7.41
C PHE A 40 -8.51 7.20 7.95
N ARG A 41 -9.46 6.49 7.35
CA ARG A 41 -9.95 5.19 7.85
C ARG A 41 -9.97 4.08 6.79
N GLU A 42 -9.68 4.40 5.54
CA GLU A 42 -9.69 3.46 4.42
C GLU A 42 -8.22 3.21 4.08
N GLY A 43 -7.74 1.98 3.98
CA GLY A 43 -6.31 1.70 3.78
C GLY A 43 -5.66 2.23 2.48
N VAL A 44 -6.32 3.15 1.75
CA VAL A 44 -5.85 3.80 0.53
C VAL A 44 -6.15 5.30 0.55
N LEU A 45 -5.12 6.12 0.37
CA LEU A 45 -5.20 7.58 0.28
C LEU A 45 -5.06 8.00 -1.17
N TYR A 46 -6.10 8.62 -1.72
CA TYR A 46 -6.05 9.16 -3.07
C TYR A 46 -5.73 10.66 -3.06
N LEU A 47 -4.68 11.04 -3.78
CA LEU A 47 -4.25 12.41 -4.05
C LEU A 47 -4.63 12.79 -5.48
N ALA A 48 -5.86 13.28 -5.67
CA ALA A 48 -6.39 13.57 -7.02
C ALA A 48 -5.51 14.50 -7.85
N GLU A 49 -4.98 15.57 -7.25
CA GLU A 49 -4.11 16.54 -7.92
C GLU A 49 -2.81 15.92 -8.46
N LYS A 50 -2.37 14.80 -7.85
CA LYS A 50 -1.15 14.09 -8.23
C LYS A 50 -1.41 12.74 -8.90
N LYS A 51 -2.69 12.38 -9.09
CA LYS A 51 -3.15 11.06 -9.54
C LYS A 51 -2.45 9.91 -8.80
N LEU A 52 -2.22 10.09 -7.50
CA LEU A 52 -1.45 9.15 -6.69
C LEU A 52 -2.37 8.46 -5.70
N ASP A 53 -2.45 7.13 -5.78
CA ASP A 53 -2.98 6.29 -4.72
C ASP A 53 -1.85 5.81 -3.81
N VAL A 54 -2.01 6.01 -2.51
CA VAL A 54 -1.05 5.58 -1.48
C VAL A 54 -1.68 4.46 -0.67
N PHE A 55 -1.12 3.26 -0.78
CA PHE A 55 -1.66 2.04 -0.18
C PHE A 55 -0.96 1.78 1.16
N PHE A 56 -1.75 1.60 2.21
CA PHE A 56 -1.28 1.26 3.56
C PHE A 56 -1.63 -0.18 3.89
N VAL A 57 -0.64 -1.06 3.83
CA VAL A 57 -0.81 -2.50 3.97
C VAL A 57 -0.29 -2.98 5.32
N THR A 58 -1.07 -3.82 5.99
CA THR A 58 -0.63 -4.57 7.17
C THR A 58 -0.63 -6.06 6.83
N LEU A 59 0.54 -6.69 6.82
CA LEU A 59 0.72 -8.06 6.34
C LEU A 59 0.07 -9.08 7.29
N ASN A 60 0.39 -9.01 8.58
CA ASN A 60 -0.13 -9.93 9.58
C ASN A 60 -1.38 -9.33 10.24
N LYS A 61 -2.55 -9.73 9.73
CA LYS A 61 -3.85 -9.47 10.35
C LYS A 61 -4.07 -10.57 11.41
N SER A 62 -4.07 -10.22 12.69
CA SER A 62 -4.23 -11.21 13.78
C SER A 62 -5.50 -12.04 13.62
N GLU A 63 -5.43 -13.35 13.88
CA GLU A 63 -6.57 -14.29 13.78
C GLU A 63 -7.79 -13.88 14.63
N LYS A 64 -7.60 -13.15 15.74
CA LYS A 64 -8.70 -12.64 16.57
C LYS A 64 -9.62 -11.63 15.88
N ASP A 65 -9.20 -11.05 14.77
CA ASP A 65 -9.96 -10.03 14.04
C ASP A 65 -10.72 -10.60 12.80
N TYR A 66 -10.46 -11.83 12.34
CA TYR A 66 -10.98 -12.35 11.04
C TYR A 66 -11.14 -13.88 10.94
N SER A 67 -12.15 -14.34 10.17
CA SER A 67 -12.42 -15.77 9.86
C SER A 67 -11.31 -16.42 8.99
N PRO A 68 -10.97 -17.72 9.18
CA PRO A 68 -9.98 -18.46 8.38
C PRO A 68 -10.19 -18.43 6.87
N SER A 69 -11.42 -18.25 6.40
CA SER A 69 -11.75 -18.10 4.97
C SER A 69 -11.33 -16.76 4.36
N THR A 70 -10.87 -15.81 5.17
CA THR A 70 -10.44 -14.45 4.77
C THR A 70 -8.92 -14.34 4.66
N MET A 71 -8.19 -15.41 4.91
CA MET A 71 -6.75 -15.38 5.19
C MET A 71 -5.88 -15.50 3.93
N TYR A 72 -6.12 -14.66 2.92
CA TYR A 72 -5.17 -14.29 1.86
C TYR A 72 -5.63 -12.95 1.25
N GLN A 73 -5.11 -11.82 1.71
CA GLN A 73 -5.49 -10.52 1.11
C GLN A 73 -4.30 -9.75 0.55
N ASP A 74 -3.21 -9.66 1.31
CA ASP A 74 -2.05 -8.87 0.91
C ASP A 74 -0.77 -9.69 1.15
N TYR A 75 -0.03 -10.05 0.10
CA TYR A 75 1.16 -10.91 0.22
C TYR A 75 2.12 -10.77 -0.95
N SER A 76 3.42 -11.02 -0.71
CA SER A 76 4.41 -11.16 -1.77
C SER A 76 4.18 -12.46 -2.57
N ILE A 77 4.08 -12.38 -3.89
CA ILE A 77 4.10 -13.52 -4.80
C ILE A 77 5.55 -13.90 -5.15
N SER A 78 6.39 -12.89 -5.38
CA SER A 78 7.83 -13.03 -5.67
C SER A 78 8.56 -11.78 -5.17
N GLU A 79 9.85 -11.64 -5.48
CA GLU A 79 10.63 -10.43 -5.17
C GLU A 79 10.08 -9.16 -5.85
N GLU A 80 9.33 -9.29 -6.95
CA GLU A 80 8.82 -8.14 -7.71
C GLU A 80 7.29 -8.12 -7.81
N LEU A 81 6.58 -9.17 -7.38
CA LEU A 81 5.13 -9.27 -7.50
C LEU A 81 4.47 -9.25 -6.13
N PHE A 82 3.52 -8.34 -5.96
CA PHE A 82 2.74 -8.19 -4.74
C PHE A 82 1.25 -8.32 -5.02
N HIS A 83 0.59 -9.24 -4.32
CA HIS A 83 -0.86 -9.35 -4.32
C HIS A 83 -1.45 -8.38 -3.31
N TRP A 84 -2.48 -7.63 -3.70
CA TRP A 84 -3.25 -6.75 -2.84
C TRP A 84 -4.75 -6.88 -3.16
N GLN A 85 -5.60 -6.79 -2.13
CA GLN A 85 -7.04 -6.82 -2.30
C GLN A 85 -7.69 -5.49 -1.92
N SER A 86 -8.62 -5.02 -2.75
CA SER A 86 -9.35 -3.78 -2.51
C SER A 86 -10.31 -3.86 -1.33
N GLN A 87 -10.87 -2.71 -0.95
CA GLN A 87 -12.00 -2.67 -0.03
C GLN A 87 -13.18 -3.50 -0.60
N SER A 88 -13.97 -4.10 0.29
CA SER A 88 -15.00 -5.10 -0.04
C SER A 88 -16.08 -4.63 -1.01
N ARG A 89 -16.30 -3.31 -1.13
CA ARG A 89 -17.32 -2.72 -2.02
C ARG A 89 -16.75 -2.16 -3.32
N THR A 90 -15.44 -2.20 -3.50
CA THR A 90 -14.81 -1.73 -4.73
C THR A 90 -15.06 -2.77 -5.83
N THR A 91 -15.87 -2.39 -6.81
CA THR A 91 -16.13 -3.19 -8.02
C THR A 91 -15.22 -2.72 -9.15
N GLU A 92 -15.03 -3.55 -10.17
CA GLU A 92 -14.28 -3.21 -11.38
C GLU A 92 -14.82 -1.94 -12.04
N GLU A 93 -16.15 -1.75 -12.06
CA GLU A 93 -16.83 -0.62 -12.69
C GLU A 93 -16.84 0.66 -11.84
N SER A 94 -16.51 0.55 -10.55
CA SER A 94 -16.50 1.70 -9.64
C SER A 94 -15.39 2.69 -10.02
N LEU A 95 -15.57 3.99 -9.71
CA LEU A 95 -14.55 5.02 -9.97
C LEU A 95 -13.18 4.65 -9.39
N THR A 96 -13.16 4.06 -8.20
CA THR A 96 -11.94 3.61 -7.53
C THR A 96 -11.35 2.38 -8.22
N GLY A 97 -12.17 1.40 -8.59
CA GLY A 97 -11.73 0.22 -9.34
C GLY A 97 -11.13 0.61 -10.70
N GLN A 98 -11.84 1.42 -11.47
CA GLN A 98 -11.37 1.93 -12.76
C GLN A 98 -10.06 2.71 -12.65
N ARG A 99 -9.82 3.41 -11.53
CA ARG A 99 -8.55 4.10 -11.29
C ARG A 99 -7.39 3.12 -11.12
N TYR A 100 -7.59 2.03 -10.39
CA TYR A 100 -6.57 1.00 -10.23
C TYR A 100 -6.33 0.22 -11.52
N LEU A 101 -7.40 -0.20 -12.20
CA LEU A 101 -7.33 -1.07 -13.37
C LEU A 101 -6.84 -0.36 -14.63
N ASN A 102 -7.10 0.94 -14.76
CA ASN A 102 -6.62 1.77 -15.87
C ASN A 102 -5.45 2.68 -15.45
N GLN A 103 -4.65 2.25 -14.47
CA GLN A 103 -3.53 3.04 -13.94
C GLN A 103 -2.66 3.62 -15.07
N VAL A 104 -2.19 2.78 -16.00
CA VAL A 104 -1.31 3.21 -17.10
C VAL A 104 -2.01 4.21 -18.02
N ALA A 105 -3.25 3.92 -18.44
CA ALA A 105 -4.00 4.78 -19.36
C ALA A 105 -4.36 6.14 -18.74
N SER A 106 -4.47 6.21 -17.42
CA SER A 106 -4.79 7.45 -16.69
C SER A 106 -3.57 8.23 -16.21
N ASP A 107 -2.35 7.72 -16.42
CA ASP A 107 -1.12 8.21 -15.82
C ASP A 107 -1.20 8.23 -14.28
N GLY A 108 -1.86 7.21 -13.73
CA GLY A 108 -2.00 7.00 -12.29
C GLY A 108 -0.72 6.44 -11.69
N LYS A 109 -0.44 6.80 -10.43
CA LYS A 109 0.69 6.29 -9.65
C LYS A 109 0.16 5.54 -8.43
N VAL A 110 0.82 4.44 -8.06
CA VAL A 110 0.49 3.66 -6.85
C VAL A 110 1.75 3.49 -6.02
N LEU A 111 1.72 3.97 -4.77
CA LEU A 111 2.83 3.93 -3.82
C LEU A 111 2.46 3.07 -2.61
N PHE A 112 3.33 2.13 -2.24
CA PHE A 112 3.07 1.22 -1.13
C PHE A 112 3.83 1.58 0.14
N PHE A 113 3.09 1.56 1.24
CA PHE A 113 3.57 1.60 2.62
C PHE A 113 3.12 0.33 3.34
N VAL A 114 4.06 -0.43 3.88
CA VAL A 114 3.79 -1.76 4.45
C VAL A 114 4.30 -1.84 5.88
N ARG A 115 3.54 -2.51 6.74
CA ARG A 115 3.99 -2.91 8.08
C ARG A 115 3.64 -4.36 8.34
N GLU A 116 4.44 -5.00 9.18
CA GLU A 116 4.21 -6.41 9.52
C GLU A 116 2.98 -6.55 10.44
N TYR A 117 2.86 -5.72 11.48
CA TYR A 117 1.77 -5.76 12.46
C TYR A 117 1.12 -4.40 12.66
N LYS A 118 -0.10 -4.36 13.23
CA LYS A 118 -0.75 -3.07 13.57
C LYS A 118 -0.05 -2.33 14.71
N LYS A 119 0.54 -3.07 15.65
CA LYS A 119 1.17 -2.56 16.87
C LYS A 119 2.50 -3.24 17.14
N GLU A 120 3.41 -2.47 17.72
CA GLU A 120 4.68 -2.92 18.26
C GLU A 120 4.71 -2.52 19.74
N GLY A 121 4.58 -3.52 20.62
CA GLY A 121 4.33 -3.28 22.04
C GLY A 121 3.04 -2.49 22.27
N ALA A 122 3.15 -1.35 22.96
CA ALA A 122 2.03 -0.47 23.27
C ALA A 122 1.68 0.53 22.13
N PHE A 123 2.54 0.66 21.12
CA PHE A 123 2.46 1.72 20.12
C PHE A 123 2.01 1.18 18.76
N ALA A 124 1.50 2.07 17.90
CA ALA A 124 1.21 1.72 16.52
C ALA A 124 2.53 1.48 15.77
N SER A 125 2.63 0.38 15.02
CA SER A 125 3.82 0.11 14.21
C SER A 125 3.92 1.12 13.05
N PRO A 126 5.12 1.63 12.76
CA PRO A 126 5.36 2.46 11.59
C PRO A 126 5.15 1.66 10.30
N PHE A 127 4.99 2.35 9.19
CA PHE A 127 4.98 1.77 7.86
C PHE A 127 6.30 2.03 7.15
N THR A 128 6.81 1.01 6.49
CA THR A 128 7.98 1.09 5.60
C THR A 128 7.53 1.41 4.18
N CYS A 129 8.13 2.42 3.56
CA CYS A 129 7.91 2.68 2.14
C CYS A 129 8.57 1.58 1.31
N ILE A 130 7.83 0.88 0.45
CA ILE A 130 8.40 -0.16 -0.44
C ILE A 130 8.38 0.24 -1.91
N GLY A 131 8.06 1.52 -2.18
CA GLY A 131 8.15 2.10 -3.50
C GLY A 131 6.89 1.98 -4.34
N PHE A 132 7.04 2.40 -5.60
CA PHE A 132 5.97 2.41 -6.58
C PHE A 132 5.69 1.03 -7.16
N ALA A 133 4.47 0.85 -7.64
CA ALA A 133 4.08 -0.35 -8.35
C ALA A 133 3.25 -0.05 -9.60
N ASP A 134 3.41 -0.90 -10.60
CA ASP A 134 2.67 -0.89 -11.85
C ASP A 134 1.63 -2.02 -11.84
N PHE A 135 0.45 -1.74 -12.36
CA PHE A 135 -0.63 -2.71 -12.51
C PHE A 135 -0.19 -3.86 -13.42
N GLN A 136 -0.35 -5.11 -12.95
CA GLN A 136 0.03 -6.31 -13.71
C GLN A 136 -1.17 -7.14 -14.15
N SER A 137 -2.09 -7.46 -13.23
CA SER A 137 -3.32 -8.20 -13.52
C SER A 137 -4.32 -8.05 -12.37
N HIS A 138 -5.56 -8.47 -12.61
CA HIS A 138 -6.60 -8.53 -11.58
C HIS A 138 -7.57 -9.68 -11.81
N TYR A 139 -8.35 -9.98 -10.78
CA TYR A 139 -9.52 -10.84 -10.84
C TYR A 139 -10.50 -10.51 -9.71
N GLY A 140 -11.77 -10.85 -9.93
CA GLY A 140 -12.83 -10.62 -8.95
C GLY A 140 -13.29 -9.17 -8.88
N SER A 141 -14.49 -8.97 -8.33
CA SER A 141 -15.14 -7.67 -8.19
C SER A 141 -15.91 -7.65 -6.87
N ALA A 142 -15.74 -6.61 -6.06
CA ALA A 142 -16.26 -6.49 -4.69
C ALA A 142 -15.85 -7.66 -3.76
N PRO A 143 -14.56 -7.80 -3.40
CA PRO A 143 -13.43 -6.92 -3.76
C PRO A 143 -12.69 -7.35 -5.05
N ILE A 144 -11.91 -6.43 -5.61
CA ILE A 144 -10.94 -6.71 -6.67
C ILE A 144 -9.66 -7.23 -6.03
N SER A 145 -9.13 -8.34 -6.55
CA SER A 145 -7.79 -8.83 -6.23
C SER A 145 -6.83 -8.39 -7.34
N ILE A 146 -5.76 -7.68 -7.00
CA ILE A 146 -4.84 -7.06 -7.95
C ILE A 146 -3.43 -7.57 -7.70
N VAL A 147 -2.75 -7.98 -8.76
CA VAL A 147 -1.31 -8.21 -8.76
C VAL A 147 -0.63 -6.93 -9.24
N TRP A 148 0.28 -6.45 -8.41
CA TRP A 148 1.13 -5.30 -8.67
C TRP A 148 2.55 -5.75 -8.94
N LYS A 149 3.19 -5.17 -9.95
CA LYS A 149 4.62 -5.30 -10.20
C LYS A 149 5.35 -4.14 -9.53
N MET A 150 6.13 -4.44 -8.50
CA MET A 150 6.94 -3.45 -7.77
C MET A 150 8.08 -2.95 -8.65
N LYS A 151 8.35 -1.64 -8.62
CA LYS A 151 9.49 -1.06 -9.36
C LYS A 151 10.84 -1.36 -8.72
N GLU A 152 10.82 -1.69 -7.43
CA GLU A 152 12.00 -2.02 -6.64
C GLU A 152 11.74 -3.37 -5.93
N PRO A 153 12.78 -4.20 -5.72
CA PRO A 153 12.62 -5.50 -5.07
C PRO A 153 11.97 -5.38 -3.69
N LEU A 154 11.10 -6.33 -3.34
CA LEU A 154 10.48 -6.37 -2.03
C LEU A 154 11.52 -6.66 -0.94
N PRO A 155 11.53 -5.89 0.16
CA PRO A 155 12.45 -6.15 1.25
C PRO A 155 12.08 -7.46 1.97
N GLY A 156 13.08 -8.13 2.54
CA GLY A 156 12.93 -9.49 3.08
C GLY A 156 11.85 -9.69 4.14
N PHE A 157 11.47 -8.64 4.89
CA PHE A 157 10.39 -8.72 5.89
C PHE A 157 8.99 -8.78 5.24
N VAL A 158 8.85 -8.33 3.99
CA VAL A 158 7.59 -8.43 3.22
C VAL A 158 7.44 -9.81 2.59
N MET A 159 8.56 -10.50 2.37
CA MET A 159 8.59 -11.82 1.77
C MET A 159 7.92 -12.83 2.70
N LYS A 160 6.87 -13.47 2.19
CA LYS A 160 6.21 -14.55 2.92
C LYS A 160 7.23 -15.68 3.14
N LYS A 161 7.54 -15.99 4.40
CA LYS A 161 8.33 -17.16 4.74
C LYS A 161 7.52 -18.39 4.34
N THR A 162 7.86 -18.99 3.20
CA THR A 162 7.35 -20.31 2.84
C THR A 162 7.89 -21.28 3.89
N VAL A 163 7.03 -21.70 4.82
CA VAL A 163 7.33 -22.88 5.63
C VAL A 163 7.36 -24.04 4.64
N LYS A 164 8.56 -24.58 4.37
CA LYS A 164 8.68 -25.85 3.68
C LYS A 164 7.95 -26.89 4.52
N VAL A 165 6.86 -27.44 3.98
CA VAL A 165 6.27 -28.69 4.45
C VAL A 165 7.21 -29.83 4.08
#